data_AF-A0A941W3F0-F1
#
_entry.id   AF-A0A941W3F0-F1
#
_cell.length_a   1.000
_cell.length_b   1.000
_cell.length_c   1.000
_cell.angle_alpha   90.00
_cell.angle_beta   90.00
_cell.angle_gamma   90.00
#
_symmetry.space_group_name_H-M   'P 1'
#
loop_
_entity.id
_entity.type
_entity.pdbx_description
1 polymer ?
#
loop_
_entity_poly.entity_id
_entity_poly.type
_entity_poly.pdbx_seq_one_letter_code
_entity_poly.pdbx_strand_id
1 'polypeptide(L)' 'MENDLHGDVKKLTKHTPEYRLRVGDWRILFEIEINKIVIYKIKHRKDAYR' A
#
# COMPACT_ATOMS: atom_id res chain seq x y z
N MET A 1 -2.16 14.63 -14.82
CA MET A 1 -2.02 14.94 -13.39
C MET A 1 -1.92 13.60 -12.67
N GLU A 2 -0.72 13.05 -12.57
CA GLU A 2 -0.49 11.68 -12.02
C GLU A 2 0.91 11.59 -11.38
N ASN A 3 1.36 12.67 -10.72
CA ASN A 3 2.75 12.83 -10.30
C ASN A 3 2.90 13.30 -8.83
N ASP A 4 2.04 12.85 -7.91
CA ASP A 4 2.19 13.18 -6.48
C ASP A 4 2.26 11.95 -5.55
N LEU A 5 2.41 10.74 -6.09
CA LEU A 5 2.80 9.57 -5.31
C LEU A 5 4.31 9.36 -5.43
N HIS A 6 5.08 10.08 -4.61
CA HIS A 6 6.51 9.82 -4.45
C HIS A 6 6.72 8.51 -3.66
N GLY A 7 7.23 7.46 -4.30
CA GLY A 7 7.56 6.17 -3.67
C GLY A 7 7.18 4.93 -4.50
N ASP A 8 7.52 3.73 -4.03
CA ASP A 8 7.11 2.45 -4.65
C ASP A 8 5.66 2.11 -4.22
N VAL A 9 4.74 3.00 -4.61
CA VAL A 9 3.29 2.86 -4.47
C VAL A 9 2.73 2.22 -5.74
N LYS A 10 2.03 1.09 -5.58
CA LYS A 10 1.40 0.39 -6.70
C LYS A 10 -0.08 0.13 -6.41
N LYS A 11 -0.94 0.49 -7.37
CA LYS A 11 -2.36 0.11 -7.33
C LYS A 11 -2.50 -1.40 -7.62
N LEU A 12 -3.21 -2.11 -6.76
CA LEU A 12 -3.53 -3.53 -6.91
C LEU A 12 -4.82 -3.65 -7.74
N THR A 13 -4.72 -4.21 -8.94
CA THR A 13 -5.79 -4.09 -9.96
C THR A 13 -6.95 -5.08 -9.84
N LYS A 14 -7.14 -5.80 -8.72
CA LYS A 14 -8.21 -6.83 -8.64
C LYS A 14 -8.88 -7.05 -7.27
N HIS A 15 -8.39 -6.47 -6.17
CA HIS A 15 -8.95 -6.72 -4.83
C HIS A 15 -8.76 -5.50 -3.92
N THR A 16 -9.70 -5.26 -3.00
CA THR A 16 -9.48 -4.41 -1.82
C THR A 16 -8.51 -5.12 -0.87
N PRO A 17 -7.44 -4.46 -0.40
CA PRO A 17 -7.14 -3.02 -0.47
C PRO A 17 -6.46 -2.56 -1.78
N GLU A 18 -6.83 -1.36 -2.25
CA GLU A 18 -6.47 -0.86 -3.59
C GLU A 18 -4.99 -0.47 -3.77
N TYR A 19 -4.25 -0.13 -2.70
CA TYR A 19 -2.88 0.37 -2.81
C TYR A 19 -1.90 -0.40 -1.94
N ARG A 20 -0.68 -0.55 -2.47
CA ARG A 20 0.47 -1.07 -1.73
C ARG A 20 1.61 -0.06 -1.77
N LEU A 21 2.07 0.37 -0.60
CA LEU A 21 3.31 1.14 -0.43
C LEU A 21 4.43 0.21 0.06
N ARG A 22 5.62 0.35 -0.51
CA ARG A 22 6.84 -0.30 0.00
C ARG A 22 7.76 0.73 0.64
N VAL A 23 8.19 0.44 1.87
CA VAL A 23 9.13 1.26 2.64
C VAL A 23 10.24 0.35 3.13
N GLY A 24 11.35 0.28 2.40
CA GLY A 24 12.40 -0.71 2.64
C GLY A 24 11.84 -2.14 2.60
N ASP A 25 11.96 -2.87 3.70
CA ASP A 25 11.43 -4.23 3.84
C ASP A 25 9.93 -4.29 4.21
N TRP A 26 9.29 -3.17 4.50
CA TRP A 26 7.87 -3.14 4.89
C TRP A 26 6.95 -3.01 3.69
N ARG A 27 5.83 -3.72 3.74
CA ARG A 27 4.71 -3.66 2.80
C ARG A 27 3.48 -3.18 3.54
N ILE A 28 2.93 -2.06 3.10
CA ILE A 28 1.75 -1.44 3.68
C ILE A 28 0.62 -1.55 2.66
N LEU A 29 -0.49 -2.18 3.04
CA LEU A 29 -1.72 -2.22 2.27
C LEU A 29 -2.68 -1.16 2.82
N PHE A 30 -3.13 -0.27 1.96
CA PHE A 30 -4.00 0.82 2.33
C PHE A 30 -4.99 1.16 1.21
N GLU A 31 -6.01 1.92 1.55
CA GLU A 31 -6.88 2.60 0.59
C GLU A 31 -7.01 4.08 0.94
N ILE A 32 -7.39 4.87 -0.06
CA ILE A 32 -7.63 6.29 0.08
C ILE A 32 -9.13 6.49 -0.11
N GLU A 33 -9.80 6.92 0.95
CA GLU A 33 -11.15 7.47 0.89
C GLU A 33 -11.08 9.01 0.81
N ILE A 34 -12.22 9.65 0.51
CA ILE A 34 -12.32 11.09 0.19
C ILE A 34 -11.49 11.99 1.12
N ASN A 35 -11.51 11.75 2.43
CA ASN A 35 -10.80 12.55 3.43
C ASN A 35 -9.96 11.73 4.42
N LYS A 36 -9.70 10.44 4.13
CA LYS A 36 -8.94 9.59 5.06
C LYS A 36 -8.16 8.51 4.32
N ILE A 37 -7.06 8.10 4.93
CA ILE A 37 -6.27 6.95 4.49
C ILE A 37 -6.54 5.82 5.47
N VAL A 38 -7.04 4.68 4.97
CA VAL A 38 -7.32 3.51 5.79
C VAL A 38 -6.20 2.49 5.58
N ILE A 39 -5.44 2.22 6.64
CA ILE A 39 -4.35 1.24 6.62
C ILE A 39 -4.89 -0.10 7.10
N TYR A 40 -4.83 -1.12 6.23
CA TYR A 40 -5.33 -2.46 6.54
C TYR A 40 -4.28 -3.33 7.22
N LYS A 41 -3.08 -3.38 6.63
CA LYS A 41 -2.01 -4.27 7.09
C LYS A 41 -0.66 -3.64 6.86
N ILE A 42 0.19 -3.76 7.88
CA ILE A 42 1.61 -3.45 7.80
C ILE A 42 2.33 -4.78 8.02
N LYS A 43 3.07 -5.24 7.01
CA LYS A 43 3.79 -6.51 7.07
C LYS A 43 5.25 -6.31 6.71
N HIS A 44 6.14 -6.96 7.45
CA HIS A 44 7.54 -7.04 7.07
C HIS A 44 7.73 -8.07 5.94
N ARG A 45 8.74 -7.89 5.07
CA ARG A 45 9.02 -8.78 3.93
C ARG A 45 9.18 -10.24 4.37
N LYS A 46 9.83 -10.46 5.50
CA LYS A 46 10.12 -11.80 6.04
C LYS A 46 8.86 -12.49 6.58
N ASP A 47 7.86 -11.71 7.02
CA ASP A 47 6.62 -12.23 7.60
C ASP A 47 5.53 -12.49 6.55
N ALA A 48 5.80 -12.18 5.28
CA ALA A 48 4.87 -12.42 4.18
C ALA A 48 4.90 -13.89 3.67
N TYR A 49 5.92 -14.67 4.02
CA TYR A 49 6.12 -16.06 3.59
C TYR A 49 5.91 -17.09 4.70
N ARG A 50 5.15 -16.73 5.74
CA ARG A 50 4.85 -17.63 6.85
C ARG A 50 3.36 -17.93 6.93
#